data_AF-A0A7R9E1V3-F1
#
_entry.id   AF-A0A7R9E1V3-F1
#
_cell.length_a   1.000
_cell.length_b   1.000
_cell.length_c   1.000
_cell.angle_alpha   90.00
_cell.angle_beta   90.00
_cell.angle_gamma   90.00
#
_symmetry.space_group_name_H-M   'P 1'
#
loop_
_entity.id
_entity.type
_entity.pdbx_description
1 polymer ?
#
loop_
_entity_poly.entity_id
_entity_poly.type
_entity_poly.pdbx_seq_one_letter_code
_entity_poly.pdbx_strand_id
1 'polypeptide(L)'
;MFIDFNQRSCFCDGQDETDSGAIPPSTPELINKVKSYAKKTDTDAEPIYKIKLKIAPNKRHHLLKFSISSFSKMNYMEVTLPNYSYVFNFEEEFEHQDTRAWMMKNWTIGFYFCGLYMIFIFVGQHLMQKRPRFELRGVLSVWNTVLAAFSLMGACRTAPEFFHVLKNHGLYHSVCVPSFIEHDRVSGFWTWMFVLSKLPELGDTVFIVLRKQPLIFLHWYHHITVLLYSWFSYTEYTASARWFIVMNYFVHSVMYSYYALRSMGYSLPRGFAMLITTCQLAQMVTGCAINIWAHQYLQIGQKECHISQINIKLSIAMYFSYFVLFARFFHKAYFSNGRKIKSSSSNGLPASNFINDKIKDN
;
A
#
# COMPACT_ATOMS: atom_id res chain seq x y z
N MET A 1 -33.60 22.34 -13.44
CA MET A 1 -33.27 22.11 -14.86
C MET A 1 -33.26 20.60 -15.05
N PHE A 2 -34.13 20.13 -15.94
CA PHE A 2 -34.63 18.77 -16.06
C PHE A 2 -33.68 17.80 -16.79
N ILE A 3 -33.95 16.52 -16.51
CA ILE A 3 -33.60 15.26 -17.16
C ILE A 3 -33.73 15.30 -18.69
N ASP A 4 -32.85 14.64 -19.46
CA ASP A 4 -33.19 13.47 -20.31
C ASP A 4 -32.02 12.99 -21.20
N PHE A 5 -31.83 11.67 -21.30
CA PHE A 5 -31.15 11.01 -22.42
C PHE A 5 -32.04 9.86 -22.87
N ASN A 6 -32.74 10.08 -23.98
CA ASN A 6 -33.70 9.17 -24.57
C ASN A 6 -33.04 8.32 -25.66
N GLN A 7 -33.20 7.01 -25.49
CA GLN A 7 -33.35 5.91 -26.47
C GLN A 7 -33.40 6.22 -27.99
N ARG A 8 -32.77 5.33 -28.77
CA ARG A 8 -33.19 4.66 -30.04
C ARG A 8 -31.95 4.23 -30.84
N SER A 9 -31.88 3.20 -31.69
CA SER A 9 -32.57 1.94 -31.97
C SER A 9 -31.79 1.33 -33.15
N CYS A 10 -31.71 0.01 -33.24
CA CYS A 10 -31.19 -0.75 -34.38
C CYS A 10 -31.91 -0.44 -35.71
N PHE A 11 -31.19 -0.60 -36.82
CA PHE A 11 -31.72 -0.88 -38.16
C PHE A 11 -30.80 -1.88 -38.88
N CYS A 12 -31.38 -2.95 -39.40
CA CYS A 12 -30.82 -3.87 -40.40
C CYS A 12 -31.71 -3.79 -41.64
N ASP A 13 -31.16 -3.81 -42.87
CA ASP A 13 -31.84 -4.43 -44.03
C ASP A 13 -30.93 -4.67 -45.27
N GLY A 14 -31.30 -5.69 -46.07
CA GLY A 14 -30.99 -5.96 -47.51
C GLY A 14 -29.72 -6.78 -47.85
N GLN A 15 -29.76 -8.07 -48.29
CA GLN A 15 -30.04 -8.66 -49.66
C GLN A 15 -28.91 -8.38 -50.70
N ASP A 16 -28.35 -9.29 -51.53
CA ASP A 16 -28.86 -10.43 -52.34
C ASP A 16 -27.75 -11.43 -52.84
N GLU A 17 -28.18 -12.65 -53.25
CA GLU A 17 -27.79 -13.57 -54.38
C GLU A 17 -26.31 -13.85 -54.78
N THR A 18 -25.84 -14.99 -55.34
CA THR A 18 -26.31 -16.31 -55.82
C THR A 18 -25.07 -17.22 -56.07
N ASP A 19 -25.31 -18.54 -56.18
CA ASP A 19 -24.69 -19.53 -57.12
C ASP A 19 -24.16 -20.86 -56.50
N SER A 20 -24.07 -21.89 -57.35
CA SER A 20 -24.62 -23.26 -57.21
C SER A 20 -23.59 -24.41 -57.15
N GLY A 21 -24.01 -25.62 -56.71
CA GLY A 21 -23.25 -26.91 -56.87
C GLY A 21 -23.57 -28.02 -55.83
N ALA A 22 -23.63 -29.30 -56.23
CA ALA A 22 -24.47 -30.38 -55.67
C ALA A 22 -23.81 -31.55 -54.84
N ILE A 23 -24.47 -32.00 -53.75
CA ILE A 23 -24.93 -33.37 -53.25
C ILE A 23 -24.07 -34.68 -53.48
N PRO A 24 -23.96 -35.73 -52.58
CA PRO A 24 -23.82 -35.90 -51.09
C PRO A 24 -22.87 -37.13 -50.74
N PRO A 25 -22.96 -37.97 -49.63
CA PRO A 25 -23.60 -37.87 -48.31
C PRO A 25 -22.70 -38.26 -47.08
N SER A 26 -23.00 -37.74 -45.87
CA SER A 26 -23.14 -38.51 -44.61
C SER A 26 -23.44 -37.59 -43.38
N THR A 27 -24.72 -37.58 -42.98
CA THR A 27 -25.30 -37.39 -41.62
C THR A 27 -24.59 -36.53 -40.55
N PRO A 28 -25.18 -35.40 -40.15
CA PRO A 28 -25.03 -34.86 -38.79
C PRO A 28 -26.37 -34.41 -38.16
N GLU A 29 -27.00 -35.27 -37.36
CA GLU A 29 -28.23 -34.97 -36.60
C GLU A 29 -27.98 -34.82 -35.09
N LEU A 30 -26.94 -34.06 -34.69
CA LEU A 30 -26.65 -33.81 -33.27
C LEU A 30 -26.30 -32.36 -32.89
N ILE A 31 -26.25 -31.42 -33.85
CA ILE A 31 -25.75 -30.06 -33.60
C ILE A 31 -26.86 -29.02 -33.34
N ASN A 32 -28.12 -29.31 -33.71
CA ASN A 32 -29.21 -28.33 -33.62
C ASN A 32 -30.02 -28.32 -32.30
N LYS A 33 -29.65 -29.12 -31.29
CA LYS A 33 -30.33 -29.09 -29.97
C LYS A 33 -29.64 -28.22 -28.91
N VAL A 34 -28.44 -27.73 -29.19
CA VAL A 34 -27.64 -26.94 -28.20
C VAL A 34 -27.83 -25.42 -28.37
N LYS A 35 -28.31 -24.94 -29.52
CA LYS A 35 -28.44 -23.49 -29.78
C LYS A 35 -29.77 -22.84 -29.37
N SER A 36 -30.73 -23.58 -28.81
CA SER A 36 -32.04 -23.01 -28.42
C SER A 36 -32.20 -22.65 -26.94
N TYR A 37 -31.19 -22.89 -26.08
CA TYR A 37 -31.27 -22.59 -24.64
C TYR A 37 -30.47 -21.36 -24.17
N ALA A 38 -29.69 -20.72 -25.06
CA ALA A 38 -28.77 -19.64 -24.66
C ALA A 38 -29.28 -18.22 -24.96
N LYS A 39 -30.59 -17.98 -25.05
CA LYS A 39 -31.12 -16.62 -25.28
C LYS A 39 -32.46 -16.35 -24.60
N LYS A 40 -32.45 -16.22 -23.26
CA LYS A 40 -33.37 -15.37 -22.48
C LYS A 40 -33.13 -15.56 -20.98
N THR A 41 -32.46 -14.62 -20.32
CA THR A 41 -33.00 -13.80 -19.21
C THR A 41 -31.84 -13.08 -18.50
N ASP A 42 -31.99 -11.77 -18.43
CA ASP A 42 -31.14 -10.80 -17.72
C ASP A 42 -31.82 -10.47 -16.38
N THR A 43 -31.07 -9.87 -15.44
CA THR A 43 -31.47 -9.18 -14.20
C THR A 43 -31.89 -9.96 -12.92
N ASP A 44 -31.06 -9.72 -11.87
CA ASP A 44 -31.31 -9.54 -10.43
C ASP A 44 -32.08 -10.59 -9.59
N ALA A 45 -31.35 -11.24 -8.65
CA ALA A 45 -31.68 -11.44 -7.22
C ALA A 45 -30.99 -12.70 -6.64
N GLU A 46 -30.19 -12.55 -5.57
CA GLU A 46 -30.02 -13.60 -4.54
C GLU A 46 -31.34 -13.74 -3.74
N PRO A 47 -31.65 -14.82 -2.95
CA PRO A 47 -30.74 -15.81 -2.34
C PRO A 47 -31.25 -17.29 -2.27
N ILE A 48 -30.40 -18.19 -1.76
CA ILE A 48 -30.71 -19.34 -0.85
C ILE A 48 -31.62 -20.51 -1.32
N TYR A 49 -31.00 -21.71 -1.40
CA TYR A 49 -31.48 -23.08 -1.12
C TYR A 49 -32.86 -23.58 -1.63
N LYS A 50 -32.83 -24.57 -2.55
CA LYS A 50 -33.54 -25.87 -2.47
C LYS A 50 -33.44 -26.66 -3.78
N ILE A 51 -32.62 -27.71 -3.82
CA ILE A 51 -32.74 -28.75 -4.87
C ILE A 51 -33.63 -29.87 -4.31
N LYS A 52 -34.78 -30.05 -4.95
CA LYS A 52 -35.78 -31.08 -4.66
C LYS A 52 -35.35 -32.37 -5.39
N LEU A 53 -34.73 -33.31 -4.68
CA LEU A 53 -34.41 -34.64 -5.20
C LEU A 53 -35.71 -35.44 -5.43
N LYS A 54 -36.01 -35.77 -6.69
CA LYS A 54 -37.08 -36.70 -7.06
C LYS A 54 -36.45 -38.08 -7.27
N ILE A 55 -36.57 -38.94 -6.26
CA ILE A 55 -36.14 -40.34 -6.30
C ILE A 55 -37.18 -41.12 -7.12
N ALA A 56 -36.72 -41.91 -8.10
CA ALA A 56 -37.45 -43.04 -8.65
C ALA A 56 -36.54 -44.29 -8.59
N PRO A 57 -37.05 -45.46 -8.15
CA PRO A 57 -36.24 -46.61 -7.76
C PRO A 57 -36.13 -47.64 -8.88
N ASN A 58 -34.92 -48.17 -9.17
CA ASN A 58 -34.67 -49.61 -9.20
C ASN A 58 -33.21 -49.98 -9.52
N LYS A 59 -32.67 -50.90 -8.70
CA LYS A 59 -31.78 -52.05 -9.01
C LYS A 59 -30.71 -51.84 -10.11
N ARG A 60 -29.40 -51.97 -9.85
CA ARG A 60 -28.67 -53.08 -9.20
C ARG A 60 -27.22 -52.64 -8.89
N HIS A 61 -26.63 -53.25 -7.87
CA HIS A 61 -25.28 -53.06 -7.37
C HIS A 61 -24.19 -53.17 -8.46
N HIS A 62 -23.26 -52.21 -8.51
CA HIS A 62 -21.81 -52.44 -8.50
C HIS A 62 -21.09 -51.15 -8.08
N LEU A 63 -20.20 -51.30 -7.11
CA LEU A 63 -19.44 -50.25 -6.43
C LEU A 63 -18.51 -49.51 -7.39
N LEU A 64 -18.76 -48.21 -7.61
CA LEU A 64 -17.75 -47.24 -8.03
C LEU A 64 -17.91 -45.99 -7.18
N LYS A 65 -17.14 -45.91 -6.08
CA LYS A 65 -16.91 -44.67 -5.34
C LYS A 65 -16.10 -43.74 -6.25
N PHE A 66 -16.78 -42.93 -7.06
CA PHE A 66 -16.16 -41.74 -7.63
C PHE A 66 -16.20 -40.64 -6.57
N SER A 67 -15.04 -40.42 -5.95
CA SER A 67 -14.75 -39.25 -5.14
C SER A 67 -15.03 -38.01 -6.00
N ILE A 68 -15.91 -37.12 -5.54
CA ILE A 68 -16.07 -35.79 -6.11
C ILE A 68 -14.83 -34.99 -5.71
N SER A 69 -13.73 -35.19 -6.44
CA SER A 69 -12.56 -34.33 -6.42
C SER A 69 -12.54 -33.53 -7.72
N SER A 70 -13.36 -32.50 -7.80
CA SER A 70 -13.13 -31.43 -8.76
C SER A 70 -13.74 -30.14 -8.23
N PHE A 71 -13.21 -29.68 -7.11
CA PHE A 71 -13.08 -28.25 -6.89
C PHE A 71 -11.66 -27.93 -7.33
N SER A 72 -11.56 -27.19 -8.43
CA SER A 72 -10.34 -26.69 -9.04
C SER A 72 -9.43 -26.06 -7.98
N LYS A 73 -8.45 -26.83 -7.49
CA LYS A 73 -7.23 -26.29 -6.90
C LYS A 73 -6.53 -25.50 -8.00
N MET A 74 -6.64 -24.17 -7.95
CA MET A 74 -5.60 -23.33 -8.54
C MET A 74 -4.29 -23.74 -7.88
N ASN A 75 -3.38 -24.32 -8.64
CA ASN A 75 -2.02 -24.59 -8.22
C ASN A 75 -1.25 -23.27 -8.16
N TYR A 76 -1.51 -22.45 -7.15
CA TYR A 76 -0.47 -21.60 -6.61
C TYR A 76 0.45 -22.51 -5.79
N MET A 77 1.77 -22.39 -6.00
CA MET A 77 2.76 -23.07 -5.17
C MET A 77 2.39 -22.86 -3.70
N GLU A 78 2.35 -23.95 -2.92
CA GLU A 78 2.18 -23.89 -1.47
C GLU A 78 3.33 -23.04 -0.91
N VAL A 79 3.06 -21.75 -0.65
CA VAL A 79 4.04 -20.83 -0.11
C VAL A 79 4.35 -21.33 1.29
N THR A 80 5.57 -21.85 1.48
CA THR A 80 6.03 -22.23 2.80
C THR A 80 6.05 -20.97 3.66
N LEU A 81 5.28 -20.96 4.74
CA LEU A 81 5.27 -19.83 5.67
C LEU A 81 6.62 -19.79 6.41
N PRO A 82 7.19 -18.60 6.68
CA PRO A 82 8.36 -18.50 7.54
C PRO A 82 8.00 -19.02 8.93
N ASN A 83 8.94 -19.72 9.57
CA ASN A 83 8.75 -20.21 10.93
C ASN A 83 8.87 -19.04 11.91
N TYR A 84 7.74 -18.46 12.30
CA TYR A 84 7.69 -17.43 13.33
C TYR A 84 7.98 -18.04 14.71
N SER A 85 8.93 -17.47 15.44
CA SER A 85 9.24 -17.96 16.81
C SER A 85 8.05 -17.86 17.77
N TYR A 86 7.15 -16.89 17.54
CA TYR A 86 5.93 -16.71 18.33
C TYR A 86 4.89 -15.92 17.53
N VAL A 87 3.70 -16.49 17.35
CA VAL A 87 2.54 -15.82 16.75
C VAL A 87 1.61 -15.36 17.88
N PHE A 88 1.22 -14.08 17.89
CA PHE A 88 0.27 -13.58 18.88
C PHE A 88 -1.17 -13.94 18.48
N ASN A 89 -2.05 -14.16 19.46
CA ASN A 89 -3.46 -14.51 19.21
C ASN A 89 -4.17 -13.48 18.31
N PHE A 90 -3.88 -12.18 18.48
CA PHE A 90 -4.47 -11.13 17.64
C PHE A 90 -3.97 -11.14 16.19
N GLU A 91 -2.79 -11.71 15.92
CA GLU A 91 -2.28 -11.91 14.56
C GLU A 91 -2.91 -13.15 13.93
N GLU A 92 -3.17 -14.18 14.73
CA GLU A 92 -3.79 -15.42 14.28
C GLU A 92 -5.26 -15.24 13.93
N GLU A 93 -6.00 -14.44 14.71
CA GLU A 93 -7.40 -14.09 14.47
C GLU A 93 -7.60 -13.04 13.36
N PHE A 94 -6.51 -12.54 12.77
CA PHE A 94 -6.60 -11.48 11.76
C PHE A 94 -7.16 -11.98 10.43
N GLU A 95 -8.32 -11.43 10.04
CA GLU A 95 -8.92 -11.67 8.73
C GLU A 95 -8.65 -10.49 7.77
N HIS A 96 -7.79 -10.73 6.77
CA HIS A 96 -7.39 -9.71 5.81
C HIS A 96 -8.55 -9.21 4.93
N GLN A 97 -9.56 -10.06 4.67
CA GLN A 97 -10.71 -9.73 3.83
C GLN A 97 -11.59 -8.65 4.46
N ASP A 98 -11.88 -8.77 5.75
CA ASP A 98 -12.71 -7.82 6.50
C ASP A 98 -12.05 -6.44 6.57
N THR A 99 -10.75 -6.40 6.85
CA THR A 99 -10.02 -5.12 6.88
C THR A 99 -9.95 -4.47 5.52
N ARG A 100 -9.80 -5.24 4.44
CA ARG A 100 -9.90 -4.71 3.07
C ARG A 100 -11.30 -4.19 2.77
N ALA A 101 -12.35 -4.93 3.11
CA ALA A 101 -13.72 -4.49 2.90
C ALA A 101 -14.01 -3.18 3.64
N TRP A 102 -13.52 -3.07 4.88
CA TRP A 102 -13.61 -1.83 5.66
C TRP A 102 -12.83 -0.69 4.98
N MET A 103 -11.60 -0.91 4.53
CA MET A 103 -10.78 0.09 3.83
C MET A 103 -11.42 0.56 2.52
N MET A 104 -12.00 -0.36 1.76
CA MET A 104 -12.74 -0.08 0.51
C MET A 104 -13.99 0.74 0.77
N LYS A 105 -14.77 0.39 1.79
CA LYS A 105 -15.97 1.15 2.19
C LYS A 105 -15.60 2.56 2.64
N ASN A 106 -14.45 2.70 3.29
CA ASN A 106 -13.97 3.93 3.91
C ASN A 106 -12.84 4.62 3.12
N TRP A 107 -12.79 4.44 1.80
CA TRP A 107 -11.71 5.00 0.97
C TRP A 107 -11.60 6.53 1.04
N THR A 108 -12.71 7.23 1.34
CA THR A 108 -12.75 8.70 1.50
C THR A 108 -12.17 9.19 2.82
N ILE A 109 -12.01 8.32 3.83
CA ILE A 109 -11.51 8.69 5.16
C ILE A 109 -10.12 9.32 5.08
N GLY A 110 -9.23 8.78 4.24
CA GLY A 110 -7.89 9.35 4.04
C GLY A 110 -7.94 10.83 3.62
N PHE A 111 -8.84 11.20 2.71
CA PHE A 111 -9.00 12.58 2.27
C PHE A 111 -9.52 13.51 3.36
N TYR A 112 -10.47 13.05 4.19
CA TYR A 112 -10.93 13.83 5.34
C TYR A 112 -9.81 14.10 6.34
N PHE A 113 -8.97 13.11 6.64
CA PHE A 113 -7.80 13.30 7.50
C PHE A 113 -6.77 14.26 6.89
N CYS A 114 -6.51 14.18 5.58
CA CYS A 114 -5.64 15.15 4.90
C CYS A 114 -6.20 16.59 4.96
N GLY A 115 -7.51 16.75 4.76
CA GLY A 115 -8.17 18.05 4.89
C GLY A 115 -8.06 18.63 6.30
N LEU A 116 -8.35 17.81 7.32
CA LEU A 116 -8.20 18.18 8.73
C LEU A 116 -6.75 18.54 9.07
N TYR A 117 -5.79 17.75 8.57
CA TYR A 117 -4.37 17.99 8.74
C TYR A 117 -3.91 19.34 8.15
N MET A 118 -4.39 19.68 6.95
CA MET A 118 -4.10 20.98 6.32
C MET A 118 -4.70 22.14 7.11
N ILE A 119 -5.95 22.03 7.54
CA ILE A 119 -6.60 23.02 8.41
C ILE A 119 -5.78 23.19 9.69
N PHE A 120 -5.35 22.09 10.31
CA PHE A 120 -4.54 22.12 11.51
C PHE A 120 -3.20 22.84 11.28
N ILE A 121 -2.51 22.62 10.16
CA ILE A 121 -1.25 23.33 9.85
C ILE A 121 -1.49 24.84 9.78
N PHE A 122 -2.46 25.31 8.99
CA PHE A 122 -2.69 26.74 8.81
C PHE A 122 -3.21 27.42 10.07
N VAL A 123 -4.23 26.83 10.70
CA VAL A 123 -4.83 27.37 11.93
C VAL A 123 -3.82 27.28 13.09
N GLY A 124 -3.15 26.15 13.24
CA GLY A 124 -2.14 25.95 14.29
C GLY A 124 -0.98 26.94 14.16
N GLN A 125 -0.47 27.18 12.95
CA GLN A 125 0.55 28.20 12.72
C GLN A 125 0.05 29.60 13.05
N HIS A 126 -1.16 29.97 12.63
CA HIS A 126 -1.75 31.28 12.92
C HIS A 126 -1.98 31.50 14.43
N LEU A 127 -2.52 30.51 15.15
CA LEU A 127 -2.75 30.59 16.59
C LEU A 127 -1.43 30.67 17.37
N MET A 128 -0.43 29.90 16.95
CA MET A 128 0.88 29.89 17.61
C MET A 128 1.64 31.19 17.42
N GLN A 129 1.37 32.02 16.40
CA GLN A 129 2.01 33.35 16.26
C GLN A 129 1.83 34.19 17.53
N LYS A 130 0.67 34.10 18.18
CA LYS A 130 0.32 34.90 19.37
C LYS A 130 0.71 34.24 20.71
N ARG A 131 1.15 32.98 20.72
CA ARG A 131 1.46 32.21 21.95
C ARG A 131 2.97 31.93 22.09
N PRO A 132 3.52 31.71 23.29
CA PRO A 132 4.90 31.24 23.45
C PRO A 132 5.08 29.80 22.94
N ARG A 133 6.34 29.38 22.73
CA ARG A 133 6.65 27.98 22.37
C ARG A 133 6.30 27.03 23.51
N PHE A 134 5.75 25.86 23.19
CA PHE A 134 5.51 24.81 24.19
C PHE A 134 6.75 23.92 24.38
N GLU A 135 7.11 23.66 25.64
CA GLU A 135 8.20 22.75 26.01
C GLU A 135 7.66 21.32 26.20
N LEU A 136 7.39 20.62 25.09
CA LEU A 136 6.79 19.27 25.08
C LEU A 136 7.83 18.13 25.03
N ARG A 137 9.02 18.34 25.60
CA ARG A 137 10.15 17.40 25.42
C ARG A 137 9.84 15.98 25.90
N GLY A 138 9.23 15.84 27.08
CA GLY A 138 8.86 14.53 27.64
C GLY A 138 7.83 13.80 26.78
N VAL A 139 6.75 14.48 26.40
CA VAL A 139 5.70 13.92 25.54
C VAL A 139 6.26 13.53 24.18
N LEU A 140 7.09 14.39 23.58
CA LEU A 140 7.77 14.11 22.31
C LEU A 140 8.70 12.90 22.41
N SER A 141 9.36 12.70 23.56
CA SER A 141 10.23 11.55 23.79
C SER A 141 9.44 10.24 23.86
N VAL A 142 8.36 10.21 24.63
CA VAL A 142 7.46 9.06 24.71
C VAL A 142 6.88 8.76 23.32
N TRP A 143 6.40 9.78 22.63
CA TRP A 143 5.85 9.66 21.28
C TRP A 143 6.83 9.02 20.29
N ASN A 144 8.04 9.56 20.17
CA ASN A 144 9.06 9.00 19.28
C ASN A 144 9.48 7.58 19.70
N THR A 145 9.51 7.29 21.00
CA THR A 145 9.85 5.95 21.51
C THR A 145 8.78 4.93 21.13
N VAL A 146 7.50 5.29 21.24
CA VAL A 146 6.38 4.44 20.82
C VAL A 146 6.43 4.19 19.32
N LEU A 147 6.65 5.22 18.49
CA LEU A 147 6.77 5.06 17.04
C LEU A 147 8.01 4.24 16.64
N ALA A 148 9.13 4.40 17.35
CA ALA A 148 10.33 3.60 17.15
C ALA A 148 10.08 2.12 17.47
N ALA A 149 9.47 1.82 18.62
CA ALA A 149 9.13 0.47 19.04
C ALA A 149 8.14 -0.20 18.08
N PHE A 150 7.08 0.52 17.69
CA PHE A 150 6.11 0.05 16.70
C PHE A 150 6.79 -0.28 15.36
N SER A 151 7.64 0.61 14.86
CA SER A 151 8.33 0.41 13.59
C SER A 151 9.34 -0.74 13.64
N LEU A 152 10.02 -0.91 14.78
CA LEU A 152 10.95 -2.02 15.00
C LEU A 152 10.21 -3.36 15.06
N MET A 153 9.09 -3.43 15.78
CA MET A 153 8.25 -4.64 15.82
C MET A 153 7.74 -4.98 14.42
N GLY A 154 7.22 -3.99 13.67
CA GLY A 154 6.78 -4.18 12.29
C GLY A 154 7.90 -4.69 11.38
N ALA A 155 9.11 -4.12 11.49
CA ALA A 155 10.28 -4.60 10.75
C ALA A 155 10.63 -6.06 11.12
N CYS A 156 10.71 -6.39 12.42
CA CYS A 156 11.03 -7.74 12.89
C CYS A 156 10.00 -8.79 12.47
N ARG A 157 8.72 -8.41 12.31
CA ARG A 157 7.65 -9.32 11.91
C ARG A 157 7.50 -9.47 10.40
N THR A 158 7.74 -8.41 9.64
CA THR A 158 7.61 -8.46 8.16
C THR A 158 8.90 -8.87 7.45
N ALA A 159 10.07 -8.65 8.04
CA ALA A 159 11.36 -8.99 7.42
C ALA A 159 11.58 -10.51 7.20
N PRO A 160 11.21 -11.43 8.12
CA PRO A 160 11.37 -12.86 7.90
C PRO A 160 10.59 -13.38 6.68
N GLU A 161 9.33 -12.96 6.51
CA GLU A 161 8.51 -13.27 5.32
C GLU A 161 9.20 -12.75 4.05
N PHE A 162 9.64 -11.50 4.10
CA PHE A 162 10.30 -10.85 2.98
C PHE A 162 11.56 -11.59 2.52
N PHE A 163 12.47 -11.93 3.45
CA PHE A 163 13.70 -12.66 3.12
C PHE A 163 13.42 -14.10 2.67
N HIS A 164 12.43 -14.76 3.26
CA HIS A 164 12.02 -16.11 2.88
C HIS A 164 11.50 -16.16 1.44
N VAL A 165 10.60 -15.25 1.09
CA VAL A 165 10.06 -15.16 -0.28
C VAL A 165 11.15 -14.82 -1.28
N LEU A 166 12.03 -13.87 -0.94
CA LEU A 166 13.12 -13.46 -1.83
C LEU A 166 14.11 -14.61 -2.10
N LYS A 167 14.43 -15.41 -1.09
CA LYS A 167 15.37 -16.53 -1.19
C LYS A 167 14.79 -17.74 -1.92
N ASN A 168 13.53 -18.09 -1.64
CA ASN A 168 12.94 -19.36 -2.11
C ASN A 168 12.11 -19.22 -3.39
N HIS A 169 11.48 -18.05 -3.62
CA HIS A 169 10.58 -17.83 -4.75
C HIS A 169 11.09 -16.72 -5.72
N GLY A 170 12.17 -16.04 -5.35
CA GLY A 170 12.87 -15.07 -6.20
C GLY A 170 12.20 -13.69 -6.30
N LEU A 171 12.79 -12.83 -7.13
CA LEU A 171 12.37 -11.43 -7.27
C LEU A 171 10.94 -11.29 -7.84
N TYR A 172 10.58 -12.08 -8.84
CA TYR A 172 9.25 -12.03 -9.45
C TYR A 172 8.15 -12.26 -8.42
N HIS A 173 8.26 -13.29 -7.58
CA HIS A 173 7.25 -13.60 -6.57
C HIS A 173 7.17 -12.48 -5.50
N SER A 174 8.32 -11.94 -5.10
CA SER A 174 8.34 -10.85 -4.11
C SER A 174 7.67 -9.55 -4.59
N VAL A 175 7.70 -9.29 -5.90
CA VAL A 175 7.18 -8.05 -6.50
C VAL A 175 5.75 -8.22 -7.02
N CYS A 176 5.40 -9.37 -7.61
CA CYS A 176 4.14 -9.55 -8.36
C CYS A 176 3.07 -10.37 -7.64
N VAL A 177 3.39 -11.06 -6.55
CA VAL A 177 2.45 -11.93 -5.83
C VAL A 177 2.17 -11.38 -4.42
N PRO A 178 0.91 -11.06 -4.06
CA PRO A 178 0.52 -10.48 -2.78
C PRO A 178 0.41 -11.52 -1.65
N SER A 179 1.25 -12.56 -1.67
CA SER A 179 1.17 -13.69 -0.72
C SER A 179 1.38 -13.29 0.75
N PHE A 180 2.03 -12.16 1.01
CA PHE A 180 2.25 -11.63 2.36
C PHE A 180 0.97 -11.16 3.05
N ILE A 181 -0.10 -10.87 2.30
CA ILE A 181 -1.40 -10.49 2.87
C ILE A 181 -2.35 -11.69 2.89
N GLU A 182 -2.33 -12.48 1.82
CA GLU A 182 -3.32 -13.55 1.60
C GLU A 182 -2.99 -14.85 2.33
N HIS A 183 -1.70 -15.20 2.45
CA HIS A 183 -1.27 -16.46 3.06
C HIS A 183 -0.69 -16.27 4.45
N ASP A 184 -0.01 -15.14 4.69
CA ASP A 184 0.64 -14.85 5.95
C ASP A 184 -0.19 -13.90 6.81
N ARG A 185 -0.86 -14.43 7.84
CA ARG A 185 -1.69 -13.64 8.74
C ARG A 185 -0.89 -12.61 9.54
N VAL A 186 0.35 -12.95 9.91
CA VAL A 186 1.23 -12.04 10.66
C VAL A 186 1.61 -10.86 9.77
N SER A 187 2.16 -11.13 8.59
CA SER A 187 2.57 -10.06 7.67
C SER A 187 1.37 -9.24 7.16
N GLY A 188 0.20 -9.87 6.99
CA GLY A 188 -1.06 -9.20 6.67
C GLY A 188 -1.52 -8.22 7.76
N PHE A 189 -1.50 -8.63 9.03
CA PHE A 189 -1.84 -7.75 10.16
C PHE A 189 -0.90 -6.55 10.23
N TRP A 190 0.42 -6.78 10.14
CA TRP A 190 1.41 -5.70 10.18
C TRP A 190 1.33 -4.78 8.96
N THR A 191 0.90 -5.29 7.81
CA THR A 191 0.61 -4.49 6.62
C THR A 191 -0.58 -3.56 6.83
N TRP A 192 -1.65 -4.03 7.46
CA TRP A 192 -2.79 -3.18 7.80
C TRP A 192 -2.40 -2.12 8.83
N MET A 193 -1.68 -2.53 9.88
CA MET A 193 -1.17 -1.61 10.90
C MET A 193 -0.21 -0.56 10.32
N PHE A 194 0.58 -0.90 9.30
CA PHE A 194 1.42 0.05 8.57
C PHE A 194 0.62 1.17 7.92
N VAL A 195 -0.50 0.84 7.28
CA VAL A 195 -1.35 1.84 6.62
C VAL A 195 -1.99 2.74 7.68
N LEU A 196 -2.47 2.15 8.77
CA LEU A 196 -3.03 2.92 9.88
C LEU A 196 -1.99 3.79 10.58
N SER A 197 -0.72 3.38 10.67
CA SER A 197 0.34 4.14 11.35
C SER A 197 0.59 5.51 10.72
N LYS A 198 0.23 5.69 9.45
CA LYS A 198 0.35 6.98 8.76
C LYS A 198 -0.54 8.06 9.37
N LEU A 199 -1.63 7.68 10.04
CA LEU A 199 -2.49 8.61 10.78
C LEU A 199 -1.82 9.14 12.05
N PRO A 200 -1.33 8.29 12.99
CA PRO A 200 -0.49 8.74 14.09
C PRO A 200 0.70 9.58 13.62
N GLU A 201 1.42 9.18 12.57
CA GLU A 201 2.59 9.92 12.06
C GLU A 201 2.29 11.40 11.71
N LEU A 202 1.04 11.77 11.40
CA LEU A 202 0.63 13.18 11.25
C LEU A 202 0.84 14.01 12.54
N GLY A 203 0.83 13.36 13.70
CA GLY A 203 1.14 13.93 15.00
C GLY A 203 2.54 14.56 15.07
N ASP A 204 3.50 14.11 14.24
CA ASP A 204 4.83 14.72 14.18
C ASP A 204 4.74 16.20 13.80
N THR A 205 3.85 16.54 12.87
CA THR A 205 3.60 17.92 12.46
C THR A 205 2.93 18.73 13.57
N VAL A 206 2.05 18.10 14.36
CA VAL A 206 1.42 18.73 15.54
C VAL A 206 2.51 19.21 16.50
N PHE A 207 3.49 18.36 16.82
CA PHE A 207 4.61 18.75 17.69
C PHE A 207 5.49 19.84 17.06
N ILE A 208 5.72 19.82 15.75
CA ILE A 208 6.49 20.87 15.04
C ILE A 208 5.80 22.22 15.15
N VAL A 209 4.49 22.28 14.88
CA VAL A 209 3.69 23.51 14.94
C VAL A 209 3.63 24.06 16.36
N LEU A 210 3.34 23.22 17.36
CA LEU A 210 3.26 23.63 18.77
C LEU A 210 4.61 24.10 19.33
N ARG A 211 5.73 23.63 18.79
CA ARG A 211 7.08 24.06 19.17
C ARG A 211 7.58 25.27 18.38
N LYS A 212 6.77 25.83 17.47
CA LYS A 212 7.14 26.92 16.54
C LYS A 212 8.33 26.60 15.65
N GLN A 213 8.42 25.37 15.19
CA GLN A 213 9.55 24.91 14.39
C GLN A 213 9.18 25.03 12.90
N PRO A 214 10.15 25.37 12.03
CA PRO A 214 9.85 25.62 10.63
C PRO A 214 9.37 24.33 9.96
N LEU A 215 8.11 24.33 9.53
CA LEU A 215 7.51 23.22 8.79
C LEU A 215 8.00 23.27 7.34
N ILE A 216 8.90 22.35 6.99
CA ILE A 216 9.45 22.27 5.62
C ILE A 216 8.44 21.64 4.65
N PHE A 217 8.49 22.08 3.39
CA PHE A 217 7.63 21.53 2.32
C PHE A 217 7.70 20.01 2.22
N LEU A 218 8.91 19.46 2.25
CA LEU A 218 9.16 18.02 2.18
C LEU A 218 8.35 17.23 3.22
N HIS A 219 8.24 17.74 4.46
CA HIS A 219 7.61 17.02 5.55
C HIS A 219 6.10 16.89 5.34
N TRP A 220 5.40 18.02 5.20
CA TRP A 220 3.94 17.98 5.08
C TRP A 220 3.48 17.40 3.74
N TYR A 221 4.23 17.63 2.66
CA TYR A 221 3.97 17.00 1.36
C TYR A 221 4.04 15.47 1.51
N HIS A 222 5.15 14.95 2.03
CA HIS A 222 5.36 13.53 2.27
C HIS A 222 4.25 12.91 3.10
N HIS A 223 3.91 13.48 4.27
CA HIS A 223 2.90 12.91 5.16
C HIS A 223 1.50 12.81 4.52
N ILE A 224 1.10 13.79 3.70
CA ILE A 224 -0.16 13.73 2.96
C ILE A 224 -0.11 12.65 1.89
N THR A 225 0.93 12.65 1.06
CA THR A 225 1.00 11.76 -0.10
C THR A 225 1.19 10.30 0.31
N VAL A 226 1.99 10.00 1.34
CA VAL A 226 2.12 8.60 1.84
C VAL A 226 0.83 8.10 2.51
N LEU A 227 0.08 8.96 3.20
CA LEU A 227 -1.20 8.57 3.80
C LEU A 227 -2.21 8.18 2.72
N LEU A 228 -2.40 9.02 1.70
CA LEU A 228 -3.32 8.73 0.60
C LEU A 228 -2.87 7.52 -0.21
N TYR A 229 -1.56 7.43 -0.53
CA TYR A 229 -1.03 6.33 -1.33
C TYR A 229 -1.11 4.99 -0.59
N SER A 230 -0.77 4.94 0.70
CA SER A 230 -0.85 3.69 1.48
C SER A 230 -2.29 3.19 1.61
N TRP A 231 -3.26 4.10 1.81
CA TRP A 231 -4.68 3.75 1.84
C TRP A 231 -5.15 3.15 0.52
N PHE A 232 -4.83 3.82 -0.60
CA PHE A 232 -5.16 3.36 -1.94
C PHE A 232 -4.47 2.03 -2.28
N SER A 233 -3.17 1.91 -2.02
CA SER A 233 -2.37 0.73 -2.37
C SER A 233 -2.83 -0.54 -1.62
N TYR A 234 -3.27 -0.39 -0.37
CA TYR A 234 -3.85 -1.48 0.41
C TYR A 234 -5.20 -1.95 -0.15
N THR A 235 -6.05 -1.03 -0.63
CA THR A 235 -7.34 -1.42 -1.22
C THR A 235 -7.20 -2.30 -2.47
N GLU A 236 -6.13 -2.07 -3.24
CA GLU A 236 -5.78 -2.85 -4.43
C GLU A 236 -4.94 -4.11 -4.13
N TYR A 237 -4.55 -4.39 -2.88
CA TYR A 237 -3.59 -5.44 -2.53
C TYR A 237 -2.37 -5.46 -3.45
N THR A 238 -1.74 -4.30 -3.57
CA THR A 238 -0.59 -4.13 -4.46
C THR A 238 0.57 -5.02 -4.00
N ALA A 239 0.99 -5.98 -4.82
CA ALA A 239 2.03 -6.94 -4.44
C ALA A 239 3.39 -6.27 -4.12
N SER A 240 3.75 -5.21 -4.86
CA SER A 240 4.99 -4.45 -4.62
C SER A 240 5.01 -3.69 -3.29
N ALA A 241 3.85 -3.54 -2.62
CA ALA A 241 3.78 -2.90 -1.31
C ALA A 241 4.62 -3.61 -0.25
N ARG A 242 4.82 -4.92 -0.36
CA ARG A 242 5.70 -5.71 0.52
C ARG A 242 7.08 -5.04 0.71
N TRP A 243 7.72 -4.68 -0.40
CA TRP A 243 9.04 -4.03 -0.40
C TRP A 243 9.00 -2.65 0.25
N PHE A 244 7.97 -1.86 -0.06
CA PHE A 244 7.81 -0.51 0.49
C PHE A 244 7.59 -0.53 2.00
N ILE A 245 6.78 -1.46 2.50
CA ILE A 245 6.45 -1.61 3.93
C ILE A 245 7.70 -2.00 4.72
N VAL A 246 8.39 -3.06 4.30
CA VAL A 246 9.57 -3.59 5.02
C VAL A 246 10.68 -2.55 5.09
N MET A 247 11.00 -1.90 3.96
CA MET A 247 12.02 -0.84 3.96
C MET A 247 11.60 0.35 4.81
N ASN A 248 10.33 0.78 4.72
CA ASN A 248 9.87 1.92 5.49
C ASN A 248 9.89 1.63 6.99
N TYR A 249 9.45 0.46 7.43
CA TYR A 249 9.53 0.05 8.83
C TYR A 249 10.97 0.07 9.34
N PHE A 250 11.91 -0.48 8.56
CA PHE A 250 13.31 -0.45 8.91
C PHE A 250 13.84 0.99 9.03
N VAL A 251 13.64 1.83 8.02
CA VAL A 251 14.14 3.23 8.02
C VAL A 251 13.46 4.06 9.12
N HIS A 252 12.15 3.89 9.33
CA HIS A 252 11.41 4.58 10.40
C HIS A 252 11.86 4.13 11.78
N SER A 253 12.17 2.84 11.99
CA SER A 253 12.71 2.38 13.27
C SER A 253 14.02 3.11 13.62
N VAL A 254 14.93 3.28 12.66
CA VAL A 254 16.20 4.00 12.85
C VAL A 254 15.97 5.50 13.05
N MET A 255 15.12 6.12 12.22
CA MET A 255 14.81 7.55 12.28
C MET A 255 14.15 7.95 13.61
N TYR A 256 13.10 7.23 14.04
CA TYR A 256 12.40 7.53 15.29
C TYR A 256 13.25 7.20 16.51
N SER A 257 14.09 6.16 16.47
CA SER A 257 15.06 5.90 17.53
C SER A 257 16.04 7.06 17.69
N TYR A 258 16.52 7.64 16.58
CA TYR A 258 17.34 8.85 16.62
C TYR A 258 16.60 10.04 17.23
N TYR A 259 15.34 10.28 16.85
CA TYR A 259 14.55 11.36 17.43
C TYR A 259 14.22 11.15 18.91
N ALA A 260 13.94 9.93 19.33
CA ALA A 260 13.75 9.56 20.73
C ALA A 260 15.01 9.91 21.54
N LEU A 261 16.19 9.44 21.12
CA LEU A 261 17.46 9.75 21.79
C LEU A 261 17.75 11.25 21.84
N ARG A 262 17.50 11.98 20.74
CA ARG A 262 17.68 13.45 20.70
C ARG A 262 16.74 14.16 21.65
N SER A 263 15.48 13.72 21.77
CA SER A 263 14.49 14.33 22.66
C SER A 263 14.83 14.14 24.14
N MET A 264 15.45 13.00 24.50
CA MET A 264 15.98 12.69 25.84
C MET A 264 17.21 13.53 26.21
N GLY A 265 17.78 14.29 25.27
CA GLY A 265 18.91 15.18 25.52
C GLY A 265 20.27 14.62 25.12
N TYR A 266 20.34 13.45 24.50
CA TYR A 266 21.62 12.91 24.01
C TYR A 266 22.11 13.68 22.78
N SER A 267 23.39 14.09 22.80
CA SER A 267 24.08 14.70 21.67
C SER A 267 24.66 13.62 20.74
N LEU A 268 23.92 13.26 19.70
CA LEU A 268 24.39 12.29 18.71
C LEU A 268 25.27 12.95 17.65
N PRO A 269 26.39 12.31 17.24
CA PRO A 269 27.25 12.80 16.15
C PRO A 269 26.50 13.03 14.84
N ARG A 270 27.00 13.98 14.03
CA ARG A 270 26.45 14.30 12.70
C ARG A 270 26.40 13.07 11.76
N GLY A 271 27.30 12.10 11.96
CA GLY A 271 27.33 10.85 11.20
C GLY A 271 26.03 10.04 11.27
N PHE A 272 25.36 9.99 12.42
CA PHE A 272 24.09 9.27 12.54
C PHE A 272 22.97 9.92 11.72
N ALA A 273 22.89 11.27 11.73
CA ALA A 273 21.93 11.98 10.90
C ALA A 273 22.21 11.78 9.39
N MET A 274 23.50 11.74 9.01
CA MET A 274 23.90 11.44 7.64
C MET A 274 23.52 10.01 7.24
N LEU A 275 23.77 9.02 8.10
CA LEU A 275 23.36 7.63 7.87
C LEU A 275 21.86 7.52 7.63
N ILE A 276 21.04 8.15 8.47
CA ILE A 276 19.56 8.13 8.32
C ILE A 276 19.14 8.70 6.97
N THR A 277 19.67 9.86 6.60
CA THR A 277 19.35 10.50 5.32
C THR A 277 19.84 9.69 4.13
N THR A 278 20.99 9.00 4.25
CA THR A 278 21.47 8.05 3.24
C THR A 278 20.54 6.83 3.13
N CYS A 279 20.09 6.26 4.24
CA CYS A 279 19.12 5.15 4.24
C CYS A 279 17.77 5.57 3.61
N GLN A 280 17.28 6.77 3.90
CA GLN A 280 16.06 7.32 3.29
C GLN A 280 16.24 7.51 1.78
N LEU A 281 17.38 8.02 1.32
CA LEU A 281 17.65 8.18 -0.11
C LEU A 281 17.75 6.83 -0.82
N ALA A 282 18.41 5.86 -0.19
CA ALA A 282 18.49 4.49 -0.68
C ALA A 282 17.10 3.85 -0.82
N GLN A 283 16.21 4.04 0.19
CA GLN A 283 14.82 3.59 0.11
C GLN A 283 14.10 4.17 -1.13
N MET A 284 14.31 5.44 -1.45
CA MET A 284 13.66 6.04 -2.63
C MET A 284 14.20 5.47 -3.95
N VAL A 285 15.51 5.22 -4.04
CA VAL A 285 16.14 4.60 -5.22
C VAL A 285 15.65 3.17 -5.40
N THR A 286 15.65 2.36 -4.34
CA THR A 286 15.14 0.99 -4.40
C THR A 286 13.64 0.98 -4.72
N GLY A 287 12.86 1.92 -4.18
CA GLY A 287 11.45 2.07 -4.50
C GLY A 287 11.19 2.32 -5.99
N CYS A 288 11.99 3.20 -6.61
CA CYS A 288 11.95 3.42 -8.06
C CYS A 288 12.33 2.15 -8.85
N ALA A 289 13.40 1.45 -8.45
CA ALA A 289 13.85 0.24 -9.12
C ALA A 289 12.78 -0.89 -9.09
N ILE A 290 12.16 -1.11 -7.93
CA ILE A 290 11.08 -2.11 -7.76
C ILE A 290 9.90 -1.78 -8.66
N ASN A 291 9.50 -0.50 -8.75
CA ASN A 291 8.42 -0.10 -9.65
C ASN A 291 8.75 -0.29 -11.13
N ILE A 292 10.01 -0.03 -11.54
CA ILE A 292 10.45 -0.29 -12.92
C ILE A 292 10.39 -1.78 -13.22
N TRP A 293 10.87 -2.64 -12.32
CA TRP A 293 10.78 -4.09 -12.48
C TRP A 293 9.32 -4.57 -12.52
N ALA A 294 8.45 -4.06 -11.64
CA ALA A 294 7.02 -4.34 -11.67
C ALA A 294 6.39 -3.97 -13.03
N HIS A 295 6.73 -2.80 -13.56
CA HIS A 295 6.28 -2.37 -14.87
C HIS A 295 6.79 -3.30 -15.99
N GLN A 296 8.07 -3.67 -15.96
CA GLN A 296 8.65 -4.60 -16.94
C GLN A 296 7.94 -5.96 -16.92
N TYR A 297 7.66 -6.53 -15.74
CA TYR A 297 6.94 -7.80 -15.63
C TYR A 297 5.52 -7.72 -16.19
N LEU A 298 4.82 -6.60 -16.01
CA LEU A 298 3.50 -6.39 -16.63
C LEU A 298 3.57 -6.29 -18.15
N GLN A 299 4.60 -5.64 -18.71
CA GLN A 299 4.75 -5.50 -20.18
C GLN A 299 5.14 -6.81 -20.86
N ILE A 300 5.96 -7.64 -20.20
CA ILE A 300 6.39 -8.94 -20.75
C ILE A 300 5.20 -9.92 -20.83
N GLY A 301 4.14 -9.73 -20.03
CA GLY A 301 2.86 -10.44 -20.17
C GLY A 301 2.89 -11.95 -19.95
N GLN A 302 4.04 -12.52 -19.57
CA GLN A 302 4.21 -13.97 -19.44
C GLN A 302 3.66 -14.55 -18.13
N LYS A 303 3.39 -13.71 -17.11
CA LYS A 303 2.87 -14.15 -15.81
C LYS A 303 1.97 -13.07 -15.19
N GLU A 304 0.86 -13.48 -14.57
CA GLU A 304 -0.07 -12.57 -13.90
C GLU A 304 0.61 -11.83 -12.75
N CYS A 305 0.53 -10.50 -12.73
CA CYS A 305 1.11 -9.66 -11.68
C CYS A 305 -0.02 -8.86 -11.05
N HIS A 306 -0.23 -9.00 -9.74
CA HIS A 306 -1.33 -8.35 -9.03
C HIS A 306 -0.99 -6.88 -8.71
N ILE A 307 -0.86 -6.07 -9.77
CA ILE A 307 -0.55 -4.65 -9.70
C ILE A 307 -1.28 -3.91 -10.82
N SER A 308 -2.02 -2.87 -10.44
CA SER A 308 -2.68 -1.98 -11.39
C SER A 308 -1.69 -1.00 -12.04
N GLN A 309 -1.89 -0.70 -13.32
CA GLN A 309 -1.08 0.30 -14.06
C GLN A 309 -1.18 1.69 -13.43
N ILE A 310 -2.33 2.02 -12.80
CA ILE A 310 -2.50 3.30 -12.11
C ILE A 310 -1.62 3.38 -10.87
N ASN A 311 -1.51 2.26 -10.12
CA ASN A 311 -0.71 2.19 -8.91
C ASN A 311 0.78 2.37 -9.22
N ILE A 312 1.29 1.74 -10.27
CA ILE A 312 2.68 1.90 -10.71
C ILE A 312 2.96 3.34 -11.09
N LYS A 313 2.09 3.98 -11.87
CA LYS A 313 2.26 5.39 -12.26
C LYS A 313 2.29 6.30 -11.03
N LEU A 314 1.35 6.11 -10.10
CA LEU A 314 1.28 6.88 -8.85
C LEU A 314 2.52 6.64 -7.97
N SER A 315 2.93 5.39 -7.82
CA SER A 315 4.09 4.99 -7.00
C SER A 315 5.39 5.55 -7.56
N ILE A 316 5.64 5.41 -8.87
CA ILE A 316 6.81 5.99 -9.55
C ILE A 316 6.83 7.51 -9.36
N ALA A 317 5.71 8.19 -9.61
CA ALA A 317 5.63 9.64 -9.46
C ALA A 317 5.93 10.07 -8.02
N MET A 318 5.36 9.37 -7.03
CA MET A 318 5.58 9.64 -5.61
C MET A 318 7.05 9.41 -5.22
N TYR A 319 7.61 8.23 -5.47
CA TYR A 319 9.00 7.89 -5.11
C TYR A 319 10.03 8.78 -5.81
N PHE A 320 9.81 9.10 -7.09
CA PHE A 320 10.67 10.01 -7.83
C PHE A 320 10.63 11.43 -7.25
N SER A 321 9.42 11.93 -6.90
CA SER A 321 9.30 13.23 -6.24
C SER A 321 10.08 13.26 -4.92
N TYR A 322 9.95 12.24 -4.08
CA TYR A 322 10.67 12.14 -2.82
C TYR A 322 12.18 12.08 -3.01
N PHE A 323 12.65 11.28 -3.97
CA PHE A 323 14.07 11.23 -4.31
C PHE A 323 14.63 12.62 -4.61
N VAL A 324 13.96 13.40 -5.46
CA VAL A 324 14.40 14.76 -5.80
C VAL A 324 14.40 15.67 -4.58
N LEU A 325 13.35 15.65 -3.76
CA LEU A 325 13.26 16.51 -2.58
C LEU A 325 14.31 16.13 -1.52
N PHE A 326 14.51 14.84 -1.25
CA PHE A 326 15.53 14.36 -0.31
C PHE A 326 16.94 14.59 -0.82
N ALA A 327 17.22 14.40 -2.10
CA ALA A 327 18.52 14.71 -2.69
C ALA A 327 18.85 16.21 -2.57
N ARG A 328 17.86 17.09 -2.84
CA ARG A 328 18.00 18.54 -2.64
C ARG A 328 18.24 18.90 -1.18
N PHE A 329 17.51 18.25 -0.25
CA PHE A 329 17.69 18.45 1.18
C PHE A 329 19.09 18.00 1.63
N PHE A 330 19.53 16.81 1.22
CA PHE A 330 20.84 16.25 1.53
C PHE A 330 21.98 17.13 1.01
N HIS A 331 21.90 17.57 -0.25
CA HIS A 331 22.87 18.49 -0.83
C HIS A 331 22.96 19.82 -0.05
N LYS A 332 21.81 20.42 0.28
CA LYS A 332 21.75 21.66 1.05
C LYS A 332 22.28 21.48 2.48
N ALA A 333 21.97 20.38 3.15
CA ALA A 333 22.30 20.13 4.55
C ALA A 333 23.75 19.67 4.78
N TYR A 334 24.37 18.98 3.81
CA TYR A 334 25.69 18.37 3.99
C TYR A 334 26.79 18.96 3.11
N PHE A 335 26.48 19.42 1.90
CA PHE A 335 27.50 19.91 0.95
C PHE A 335 27.51 21.44 0.78
N SER A 336 26.42 22.13 1.11
CA SER A 336 26.34 23.59 0.99
C SER A 336 26.96 24.33 2.19
N ASN A 337 28.26 24.13 2.43
CA ASN A 337 29.03 24.88 3.44
C ASN A 337 29.81 26.08 2.84
N GLY A 338 29.39 26.62 1.68
CA GLY A 338 30.14 27.63 0.92
C GLY A 338 29.47 28.96 0.60
N ARG A 339 28.23 29.24 1.05
CA ARG A 339 27.62 30.58 0.89
C ARG A 339 27.16 31.12 2.24
N LYS A 340 27.88 32.12 2.75
CA LYS A 340 27.33 33.10 3.70
C LYS A 340 26.07 33.70 3.05
N ILE A 341 24.90 33.24 3.46
CA ILE A 341 23.62 33.84 3.07
C ILE A 341 23.50 35.15 3.87
N LYS A 342 23.69 36.28 3.19
CA LYS A 342 23.16 37.58 3.63
C LYS A 342 21.63 37.44 3.71
N SER A 343 21.09 37.59 4.92
CA SER A 343 19.76 38.14 5.23
C SER A 343 18.68 38.01 4.14
N SER A 344 17.96 36.89 4.14
CA SER A 344 16.54 36.81 3.74
C SER A 344 15.99 35.45 4.18
N SER A 345 15.01 35.47 5.08
CA SER A 345 14.34 34.34 5.72
C SER A 345 14.17 33.09 4.83
N SER A 346 15.03 32.09 5.00
CA SER A 346 14.81 30.71 4.52
C SER A 346 15.72 29.71 5.24
N ASN A 347 15.62 29.67 6.57
CA ASN A 347 16.34 28.71 7.40
C ASN A 347 15.68 27.33 7.32
N GLY A 348 16.12 26.52 6.36
CA GLY A 348 16.05 25.07 6.47
C GLY A 348 17.07 24.66 7.54
N LEU A 349 16.59 24.44 8.76
CA LEU A 349 17.43 23.92 9.83
C LEU A 349 17.64 22.41 9.62
N PRO A 350 18.88 21.92 9.65
CA PRO A 350 19.13 20.50 9.88
C PRO A 350 18.54 20.12 11.25
N ALA A 351 18.05 18.88 11.38
CA ALA A 351 17.54 18.29 12.62
C ALA A 351 18.56 18.32 13.81
N SER A 352 19.75 18.89 13.61
CA SER A 352 20.79 19.06 14.63
C SER A 352 20.57 20.26 15.57
N ASN A 353 19.73 21.26 15.23
CA ASN A 353 19.72 22.53 15.98
C ASN A 353 18.52 22.74 16.93
N PHE A 354 17.78 21.69 17.28
CA PHE A 354 16.63 21.83 18.18
C PHE A 354 16.97 22.07 19.66
N ILE A 355 18.25 22.03 20.08
CA ILE A 355 18.68 22.21 21.48
C ILE A 355 20.11 22.79 21.58
N ASN A 356 20.43 23.88 20.87
CA ASN A 356 21.72 24.58 21.09
C ASN A 356 21.58 26.01 21.62
N ASP A 357 20.36 26.54 21.81
CA ASP A 357 20.16 27.91 22.32
C ASP A 357 19.96 27.99 23.85
N LYS A 358 20.52 27.06 24.63
CA LYS A 358 20.50 27.14 26.11
C LYS A 358 21.76 26.63 26.83
N ILE A 359 22.92 26.59 26.17
CA ILE A 359 24.22 26.29 26.80
C ILE A 359 25.27 27.35 26.43
N LYS A 360 24.87 28.62 26.37
CA LYS A 360 25.82 29.74 26.24
C LYS A 360 25.58 30.94 27.14
N ASP A 361 24.53 30.90 27.96
CA ASP A 361 24.32 31.89 29.03
C ASP A 361 24.22 31.14 30.36
N ASN A 362 25.38 30.76 30.89
CA ASN A 362 25.71 30.65 32.31
C ASN A 362 27.20 30.41 32.47
#